data_AF-A0A835X0F2-F1
#
_entry.id   AF-A0A835X0F2-F1
#
_cell.length_a   1.000
_cell.length_b   1.000
_cell.length_c   1.000
_cell.angle_alpha   90.00
_cell.angle_beta   90.00
_cell.angle_gamma   90.00
#
_symmetry.space_group_name_H-M   'P 1'
#
loop_
_entity.id
_entity.type
_entity.pdbx_description
1 polymer ?
#
loop_
_entity_poly.entity_id
_entity_poly.type
_entity_poly.pdbx_seq_one_letter_code
_entity_poly.pdbx_strand_id
1 'polypeptide(L)'
;MAIDAIWQDLKDDKGLKNDCTIGKNLGYAGKSIIHPDQIQIIHKIFHPNKAEIEWAKKVCKTYLKSSKKGKGATVVEEKMIDEVHYKRAKALLDLAKN
;
A
#
# COMPACT_ATOMS: atom_id res chain seq x y z
N MET A 1 -4.45 11.56 -4.73
CA MET A 1 -4.76 10.17 -4.29
C MET A 1 -6.27 10.01 -4.34
N ALA A 2 -6.78 8.83 -4.67
CA ALA A 2 -8.23 8.56 -4.63
C ALA A 2 -8.63 8.08 -3.23
N ILE A 3 -9.77 8.56 -2.73
CA ILE A 3 -10.36 8.18 -1.43
C ILE A 3 -11.73 7.57 -1.70
N ASP A 4 -11.99 6.40 -1.12
CA ASP A 4 -13.23 5.68 -1.26
C ASP A 4 -14.35 6.33 -0.43
N ALA A 5 -15.60 6.12 -0.84
CA ALA A 5 -16.80 6.72 -0.24
C ALA A 5 -17.10 6.13 1.15
N ILE A 6 -18.17 6.57 1.79
CA ILE A 6 -18.56 6.10 3.13
C ILE A 6 -19.06 4.65 3.12
N TRP A 7 -19.07 4.02 4.29
CA TRP A 7 -19.88 2.83 4.57
C TRP A 7 -20.98 3.21 5.55
N GLN A 8 -22.25 3.13 5.13
CA GLN A 8 -23.37 3.64 5.93
C GLN A 8 -23.86 2.69 7.04
N ASP A 9 -23.62 1.39 6.94
CA ASP A 9 -24.10 0.43 7.95
C ASP A 9 -23.12 0.34 9.13
N LEU A 10 -23.43 1.04 10.21
CA LEU A 10 -22.60 1.12 11.41
C LEU A 10 -22.50 -0.20 12.19
N LYS A 11 -23.39 -1.18 11.94
CA LYS A 11 -23.39 -2.46 12.65
C LYS A 11 -22.74 -3.58 11.85
N ASP A 12 -22.42 -3.34 10.58
CA ASP A 12 -21.81 -4.33 9.68
C ASP A 12 -20.30 -4.10 9.49
N ASP A 13 -19.54 -4.45 10.52
CA ASP A 13 -18.07 -4.43 10.49
C ASP A 13 -17.48 -5.37 9.42
N LYS A 14 -18.19 -6.47 9.12
CA LYS A 14 -17.73 -7.45 8.13
C LYS A 14 -17.88 -6.90 6.71
N GLY A 15 -19.01 -6.24 6.43
CA GLY A 15 -19.24 -5.50 5.19
C GLY A 15 -18.21 -4.40 5.00
N LEU A 16 -18.01 -3.55 6.03
CA LEU A 16 -16.98 -2.50 6.01
C LEU A 16 -15.59 -3.07 5.67
N LYS A 17 -15.19 -4.18 6.32
CA LYS A 17 -13.90 -4.82 6.07
C LYS A 17 -13.77 -5.31 4.64
N ASN A 18 -14.81 -5.95 4.10
CA ASN A 18 -14.79 -6.47 2.73
C ASN A 18 -14.70 -5.34 1.71
N ASP A 19 -15.52 -4.30 1.90
CA ASP A 19 -15.55 -3.11 1.05
C ASP A 19 -14.20 -2.37 1.02
N CYS A 20 -13.59 -2.15 2.20
CA CYS A 20 -12.25 -1.59 2.30
C CYS A 20 -11.19 -2.46 1.60
N THR A 21 -11.32 -3.78 1.67
CA THR A 21 -10.38 -4.70 1.01
C THR A 21 -10.49 -4.59 -0.52
N ILE A 22 -11.72 -4.49 -1.04
CA ILE A 22 -11.98 -4.24 -2.45
C ILE A 22 -11.40 -2.88 -2.86
N GLY A 23 -11.69 -1.82 -2.10
CA GLY A 23 -11.15 -0.47 -2.34
C GLY A 23 -9.62 -0.43 -2.38
N LYS A 24 -8.95 -1.08 -1.41
CA LYS A 24 -7.47 -1.20 -1.41
C LYS A 24 -6.96 -1.91 -2.66
N ASN A 25 -7.60 -3.00 -3.08
CA ASN A 25 -7.20 -3.75 -4.27
C ASN A 25 -7.41 -2.95 -5.57
N LEU A 26 -8.40 -2.06 -5.61
CA LEU A 26 -8.62 -1.13 -6.72
C LEU A 26 -7.63 0.06 -6.73
N GLY A 27 -6.85 0.23 -5.66
CA GLY A 27 -5.82 1.29 -5.56
C GLY A 27 -6.27 2.55 -4.83
N TYR A 28 -7.40 2.52 -4.11
CA TYR A 28 -7.75 3.61 -3.19
C TYR A 28 -6.73 3.72 -2.06
N ALA A 29 -6.46 4.95 -1.65
CA ALA A 29 -5.50 5.24 -0.58
C ALA A 29 -6.11 5.15 0.82
N GLY A 30 -7.44 5.20 0.91
CA GLY A 30 -8.20 5.21 2.16
C GLY A 30 -9.69 5.25 1.88
N LYS A 31 -10.48 5.35 2.95
CA LYS A 31 -11.93 5.42 2.92
C LYS A 31 -12.44 6.52 3.85
N SER A 32 -13.47 7.23 3.42
CA SER A 32 -14.14 8.24 4.25
C SER A 32 -14.92 7.59 5.40
N ILE A 33 -14.90 8.22 6.58
CA ILE A 33 -15.58 7.70 7.78
C ILE A 33 -16.74 8.59 8.20
N ILE A 34 -17.75 7.98 8.83
CA ILE A 34 -18.88 8.68 9.46
C ILE A 34 -19.01 8.38 10.96
N HIS A 35 -18.23 7.42 11.48
CA HIS A 35 -18.24 7.05 12.89
C HIS A 35 -16.82 6.64 13.38
N PRO A 36 -16.41 7.00 14.62
CA PRO A 36 -15.09 6.65 15.16
C PRO A 36 -14.77 5.15 15.14
N ASP A 37 -15.75 4.28 15.34
CA ASP A 37 -15.55 2.82 15.36
C ASP A 37 -14.97 2.27 14.04
N GLN A 38 -15.16 2.99 12.93
CA GLN A 38 -14.66 2.60 11.61
C GLN A 38 -13.14 2.79 11.49
N ILE A 39 -12.53 3.65 12.32
CA ILE A 39 -11.11 4.04 12.25
C ILE A 39 -10.20 2.81 12.31
N GLN A 40 -10.42 1.94 13.29
CA GLN A 40 -9.53 0.80 13.53
C GLN A 40 -9.52 -0.18 12.36
N ILE A 41 -10.70 -0.50 11.81
CA ILE A 41 -10.86 -1.43 10.69
C ILE A 41 -10.22 -0.86 9.42
N ILE A 42 -10.52 0.41 9.11
CA ILE A 42 -10.02 1.08 7.90
C ILE A 42 -8.49 1.21 7.96
N HIS A 43 -7.95 1.70 9.08
CA HIS A 43 -6.49 1.82 9.25
C HIS A 43 -5.81 0.46 9.13
N LYS A 44 -6.35 -0.60 9.72
CA LYS A 44 -5.78 -1.95 9.61
C LYS A 44 -5.67 -2.45 8.17
N ILE A 45 -6.59 -2.03 7.29
CA ILE A 45 -6.62 -2.46 5.90
C ILE A 45 -5.71 -1.58 5.05
N PHE A 46 -5.86 -0.26 5.11
CA PHE A 46 -5.14 0.67 4.24
C PHE A 46 -3.69 0.91 4.67
N HIS A 47 -3.35 0.68 5.95
CA HIS A 47 -1.97 0.79 6.40
C HIS A 47 -1.12 -0.37 5.83
N PRO A 48 0.12 -0.11 5.36
CA PRO A 48 1.02 -1.16 4.91
C PRO A 48 1.32 -2.17 6.02
N ASN A 49 1.34 -3.45 5.67
CA ASN A 49 1.76 -4.50 6.59
C ASN A 49 3.29 -4.67 6.59
N LYS A 50 3.81 -5.41 7.57
CA LYS A 50 5.25 -5.63 7.75
C LYS A 50 5.93 -6.25 6.52
N ALA A 51 5.28 -7.20 5.85
CA ALA A 51 5.83 -7.86 4.66
C ALA A 51 5.91 -6.90 3.47
N GLU A 52 4.89 -6.06 3.26
CA GLU A 52 4.91 -5.01 2.24
C GLU A 52 6.07 -4.02 2.46
N ILE A 53 6.29 -3.61 3.71
CA ILE A 53 7.39 -2.71 4.09
C ILE A 53 8.76 -3.37 3.86
N GLU A 54 8.94 -4.63 4.26
CA GLU A 54 10.19 -5.36 4.08
C GLU A 54 10.53 -5.55 2.60
N TRP A 55 9.54 -5.94 1.79
CA TRP A 55 9.69 -6.05 0.34
C TRP A 55 10.07 -4.69 -0.28
N ALA A 56 9.37 -3.62 0.10
CA ALA A 56 9.66 -2.28 -0.43
C ALA A 56 11.08 -1.80 -0.08
N LYS A 57 11.57 -2.08 1.14
CA LYS A 57 12.97 -1.82 1.53
C LYS A 57 13.95 -2.57 0.64
N LYS A 58 13.69 -3.85 0.35
CA LYS A 58 14.54 -4.68 -0.51
C LYS A 58 14.57 -4.17 -1.95
N VAL A 59 13.41 -3.80 -2.50
CA VAL A 59 13.26 -3.20 -3.82
C VAL A 59 14.07 -1.91 -3.92
N CYS A 60 13.84 -0.94 -3.03
CA CYS A 60 14.55 0.34 -3.06
C CYS A 60 16.07 0.15 -2.97
N LYS A 61 16.54 -0.70 -2.03
CA LYS A 61 17.97 -0.99 -1.86
C LYS A 61 18.60 -1.62 -3.11
N THR A 62 17.91 -2.57 -3.74
CA THR A 62 18.45 -3.34 -4.88
C THR A 62 18.41 -2.51 -6.17
N TYR A 63 17.30 -1.82 -6.42
CA TYR A 63 17.14 -0.95 -7.59
C TYR A 63 18.16 0.19 -7.59
N LEU A 64 18.35 0.89 -6.46
CA LEU A 64 19.34 1.97 -6.36
C LEU A 64 20.78 1.49 -6.61
N LYS A 65 21.13 0.27 -6.18
CA LYS A 65 22.44 -0.34 -6.49
C LYS A 65 22.61 -0.65 -7.97
N SER A 66 21.55 -1.13 -8.63
CA SER A 66 21.56 -1.45 -10.06
C SER A 66 21.60 -0.19 -10.94
N SER A 67 20.79 0.82 -10.58
CA SER A 67 20.70 2.10 -11.27
C SER A 67 22.04 2.85 -11.26
N LYS A 68 22.80 2.81 -10.15
CA LYS A 68 24.19 3.35 -10.08
C LYS A 68 25.15 2.69 -11.07
N LYS A 69 24.85 1.49 -11.56
CA LYS A 69 25.62 0.77 -12.60
C LYS A 69 25.06 1.00 -14.02
N GLY A 70 24.17 1.97 -14.20
CA GLY A 70 23.56 2.31 -15.49
C GLY A 70 22.45 1.34 -15.94
N LYS A 71 21.93 0.48 -15.06
CA LYS A 71 20.88 -0.48 -15.41
C LYS A 71 19.49 0.07 -15.07
N GLY A 72 18.56 0.03 -16.04
CA GLY A 72 17.16 0.46 -15.87
C GLY A 72 16.26 -0.55 -15.14
N ALA A 73 16.70 -1.81 -15.01
CA ALA A 73 15.98 -2.87 -14.32
C ALA A 73 16.92 -3.77 -13.50
N THR A 74 16.36 -4.53 -12.56
CA THR A 74 17.05 -5.53 -11.74
C THR A 74 16.10 -6.66 -11.37
N VAL A 75 16.64 -7.77 -10.86
CA VAL A 75 15.83 -8.86 -10.29
C VAL A 75 15.85 -8.76 -8.76
N VAL A 76 14.68 -8.92 -8.14
CA VAL A 76 14.50 -9.08 -6.69
C VAL A 76 13.56 -10.26 -6.48
N GLU A 77 14.01 -11.29 -5.76
CA GLU A 77 13.18 -12.49 -5.48
C GLU A 77 12.55 -13.06 -6.76
N GLU A 78 13.40 -13.28 -7.77
CA GLU A 78 13.00 -13.84 -9.07
C GLU A 78 12.03 -12.96 -9.90
N LYS A 79 11.68 -11.77 -9.40
CA LYS A 79 10.82 -10.81 -10.10
C LYS A 79 11.62 -9.67 -10.70
N MET A 80 11.27 -9.28 -11.92
CA MET A 80 11.82 -8.10 -12.56
C MET A 80 11.28 -6.82 -11.89
N ILE A 81 12.19 -5.90 -11.60
CA ILE A 81 11.93 -4.62 -10.95
C ILE A 81 12.54 -3.53 -11.82
N ASP A 82 11.71 -2.58 -12.20
CA ASP A 82 12.08 -1.37 -12.96
C ASP A 82 11.76 -0.10 -12.15
N GLU A 83 11.81 1.06 -12.81
CA GLU A 83 11.52 2.35 -12.20
C GLU A 83 10.10 2.47 -11.63
N VAL A 84 9.09 1.86 -12.26
CA VAL A 84 7.70 1.92 -11.81
C VAL A 84 7.55 1.18 -10.48
N HIS A 85 8.14 -0.02 -10.40
CA HIS A 85 8.14 -0.82 -9.18
C HIS A 85 8.91 -0.11 -8.06
N TYR A 86 10.05 0.52 -8.39
CA TYR A 86 10.82 1.33 -7.43
C TYR A 86 10.01 2.52 -6.88
N LYS A 87 9.34 3.29 -7.74
CA LYS A 87 8.51 4.43 -7.32
C LYS A 87 7.38 3.99 -6.39
N ARG A 88 6.71 2.87 -6.70
CA ARG A 88 5.66 2.30 -5.84
C ARG A 88 6.20 1.86 -4.48
N ALA A 89 7.33 1.15 -4.45
CA ALA A 89 7.98 0.73 -3.20
C ALA A 89 8.39 1.94 -2.35
N LYS A 90 8.97 2.97 -2.99
CA LYS A 90 9.35 4.21 -2.29
C LYS A 90 8.15 4.91 -1.67
N ALA A 91 7.06 5.07 -2.43
CA ALA A 91 5.83 5.68 -1.93
C ALA A 91 5.25 4.91 -0.72
N LEU A 92 5.30 3.58 -0.74
CA LEU A 92 4.87 2.74 0.38
C LEU A 92 5.72 2.97 1.64
N LEU A 93 7.04 3.10 1.48
CA LEU A 93 7.93 3.40 2.62
C LEU A 93 7.74 4.80 3.17
N ASP A 94 7.42 5.77 2.32
CA ASP A 94 7.14 7.14 2.77
C ASP A 94 5.80 7.20 3.52
N LEU A 95 4.80 6.41 3.11
CA LEU A 95 3.54 6.23 3.84
C LEU A 95 3.78 5.62 5.24
N ALA A 96 4.65 4.62 5.35
CA ALA A 96 4.90 3.89 6.59
C ALA A 96 5.79 4.63 7.62
N LYS A 97 6.32 5.82 7.28
CA LYS A 97 7.11 6.66 8.21
C LYS A 97 6.23 7.61 9.04
N ASN A 98 5.01 7.87 8.58
CA ASN A 98 4.02 8.73 9.23
C ASN A 98 3.00 7.89 9.97
#